data_AF-A0A3L7UKU2-F1
#
_entry.id   AF-A0A3L7UKU2-F1
#
_cell.length_a   1.000
_cell.length_b   1.000
_cell.length_c   1.000
_cell.angle_alpha   90.00
_cell.angle_beta   90.00
_cell.angle_gamma   90.00
#
_symmetry.space_group_name_H-M   'P 1'
#
loop_
_entity.id
_entity.type
_entity.pdbx_description
1 polymer ?
#
loop_
_entity_poly.entity_id
_entity_poly.type
_entity_poly.pdbx_seq_one_letter_code
_entity_poly.pdbx_strand_id
1 'polypeptide(L)'
;MRGLLRRIVLGGVACSLLLPIVFTVVLGLGSLLGALGDAAGGQVCNRTALVVGAVWLIAVIATAVASGVAVLDSVPDRELRDPPRPPDDRV
;
A
#
# COMPACT_ATOMS: atom_id res chain seq x y z
N MET A 1 -4.16 -16.87 17.32
CA MET A 1 -3.57 -15.56 16.94
C MET A 1 -3.13 -15.49 15.47
N ARG A 2 -2.35 -16.43 14.93
CA ARG A 2 -1.87 -16.42 13.51
C ARG A 2 -2.98 -16.28 12.43
N GLY A 3 -4.17 -16.83 12.66
CA GLY A 3 -5.30 -16.73 11.71
C GLY A 3 -5.94 -15.34 11.60
N LEU A 4 -5.95 -14.57 12.71
CA LEU A 4 -6.43 -13.18 12.71
C LEU A 4 -5.45 -12.27 11.98
N LEU A 5 -4.14 -12.43 12.24
CA LEU A 5 -3.10 -11.69 11.54
C LEU A 5 -3.18 -11.92 10.02
N ARG A 6 -3.35 -13.17 9.58
CA ARG A 6 -3.47 -13.51 8.16
C ARG A 6 -4.70 -12.89 7.52
N ARG A 7 -5.83 -12.82 8.23
CA ARG A 7 -7.06 -12.16 7.75
C ARG A 7 -6.92 -10.65 7.65
N ILE A 8 -6.26 -10.01 8.61
CA ILE A 8 -6.01 -8.56 8.59
C ILE A 8 -5.04 -8.21 7.45
N VAL A 9 -3.99 -9.01 7.26
CA VAL A 9 -3.05 -8.82 6.15
C VAL A 9 -3.72 -9.07 4.80
N LEU A 10 -4.50 -10.15 4.66
CA LEU A 10 -5.28 -10.38 3.42
C LEU A 10 -6.28 -9.25 3.17
N GLY A 11 -6.95 -8.78 4.22
CA GLY A 11 -7.89 -7.66 4.15
C GLY A 11 -7.19 -6.36 3.75
N GLY A 12 -6.01 -6.08 4.29
CA GLY A 12 -5.20 -4.91 3.94
C GLY A 12 -4.65 -4.96 2.51
N VAL A 13 -4.20 -6.14 2.06
CA VAL A 13 -3.77 -6.37 0.67
C VAL A 13 -4.97 -6.23 -0.28
N ALA A 14 -6.10 -6.86 0.05
CA ALA A 14 -7.32 -6.75 -0.74
C ALA A 14 -7.82 -5.30 -0.81
N CYS A 15 -7.83 -4.56 0.30
CA CYS A 15 -8.14 -3.13 0.32
C CYS A 15 -7.16 -2.33 -0.54
N SER A 16 -5.85 -2.60 -0.47
CA SER A 16 -4.85 -1.91 -1.30
C SER A 16 -5.02 -2.17 -2.78
N LEU A 17 -5.48 -3.36 -3.19
CA LEU A 17 -5.79 -3.69 -4.58
C LEU A 17 -7.17 -3.17 -5.03
N LEU A 18 -8.15 -3.11 -4.14
CA LEU A 18 -9.51 -2.66 -4.47
C LEU A 18 -9.62 -1.14 -4.52
N LEU A 19 -8.84 -0.41 -3.71
CA LEU A 19 -8.82 1.06 -3.71
C LEU A 19 -8.54 1.70 -5.09
N PRO A 20 -7.55 1.27 -5.89
CA PRO A 20 -7.33 1.85 -7.21
C PRO A 20 -8.51 1.56 -8.15
N ILE A 21 -9.12 0.37 -8.07
CA ILE A 21 -10.31 0.03 -8.85
C ILE A 21 -11.47 0.96 -8.51
N VAL A 22 -11.73 1.18 -7.21
CA VAL A 22 -12.76 2.11 -6.74
C VAL A 22 -12.46 3.54 -7.20
N PHE A 23 -11.19 3.97 -7.15
CA PHE A 23 -10.78 5.30 -7.61
C PHE A 23 -11.06 5.50 -9.11
N THR A 24 -10.73 4.54 -9.97
CA THR A 24 -11.03 4.61 -11.40
C THR A 24 -12.54 4.63 -11.67
N VAL A 25 -13.32 3.85 -10.90
CA VAL A 25 -14.78 3.83 -10.98
C VAL A 25 -15.39 5.19 -10.59
N VAL A 26 -14.90 5.83 -9.52
CA VAL A 26 -15.39 7.16 -9.09
C VAL A 26 -15.01 8.23 -10.12
N LEU A 27 -13.80 8.20 -10.70
CA LEU A 27 -13.43 9.11 -11.78
C LEU A 27 -14.31 8.93 -13.02
N GLY A 28 -14.60 7.68 -13.41
CA GLY A 28 -15.49 7.37 -14.53
C GLY A 28 -16.93 7.84 -14.30
N LEU A 29 -17.44 7.65 -13.08
CA LEU A 29 -18.75 8.17 -12.66
C LEU A 29 -18.80 9.71 -12.73
N GLY A 30 -17.78 10.40 -12.23
CA GLY A 30 -17.71 11.87 -12.27
C GLY A 30 -17.65 12.43 -13.69
N SER A 31 -16.92 11.77 -14.59
CA SER A 31 -16.89 12.07 -16.02
C SER A 31 -18.27 11.90 -16.67
N LEU A 32 -18.97 10.81 -16.35
CA LEU A 32 -20.28 10.50 -16.92
C LEU A 32 -21.36 11.48 -16.43
N LEU A 33 -21.34 11.84 -15.15
CA LEU A 33 -22.22 12.85 -14.55
C LEU A 33 -21.97 14.24 -15.16
N GLY A 34 -20.70 14.59 -15.40
CA GLY A 34 -20.35 15.82 -16.12
C GLY A 34 -20.88 15.85 -17.55
N ALA A 35 -20.84 14.71 -18.27
CA ALA A 35 -21.39 14.59 -19.62
C ALA A 35 -22.93 14.67 -19.66
N LEU A 36 -23.61 14.32 -18.57
CA LEU A 36 -25.08 14.43 -18.42
C LEU A 36 -25.55 15.85 -18.05
N GLY A 37 -24.63 16.81 -17.84
CA GLY A 37 -24.96 18.18 -17.49
C GLY A 37 -25.15 18.43 -15.98
N ASP A 38 -24.92 17.44 -15.13
CA ASP A 38 -24.96 17.59 -13.67
C ASP A 38 -23.58 18.01 -13.13
N ALA A 39 -23.29 19.31 -13.27
CA ALA A 39 -22.03 19.91 -12.85
C ALA A 39 -21.79 19.81 -11.33
N ALA A 40 -22.85 19.80 -10.53
CA ALA A 40 -22.77 19.67 -9.08
C ALA A 40 -22.38 18.23 -8.69
N GLY A 41 -23.03 17.23 -9.29
CA GLY A 41 -22.69 15.82 -9.13
C GLY A 41 -21.26 15.50 -9.58
N GLY A 42 -20.83 16.06 -10.72
CA GLY A 42 -19.46 15.88 -11.24
C GLY A 42 -18.38 16.46 -10.32
N GLN A 43 -18.58 17.66 -9.74
CA GLN A 43 -17.63 18.25 -8.80
C GLN A 43 -17.48 17.45 -7.51
N VAL A 44 -18.60 16.99 -6.94
CA VAL A 44 -18.57 16.17 -5.72
C VAL A 44 -17.84 14.86 -6.00
N CYS A 45 -18.16 14.21 -7.12
CA CYS A 45 -17.52 12.95 -7.54
C CYS A 45 -16.01 13.11 -7.78
N ASN A 46 -15.58 14.23 -8.37
CA ASN A 46 -14.16 14.51 -8.57
C ASN A 46 -13.42 14.77 -7.25
N ARG A 47 -14.05 15.48 -6.30
CA ARG A 47 -13.47 15.69 -4.95
C ARG A 47 -13.36 14.38 -4.18
N THR A 48 -14.39 13.54 -4.19
CA THR A 48 -14.32 12.22 -3.54
C THR A 48 -13.29 11.32 -4.19
N ALA A 49 -13.18 11.33 -5.53
CA ALA A 49 -12.08 10.65 -6.21
C ALA A 49 -10.75 11.12 -5.63
N LEU A 50 -10.42 12.41 -5.73
CA LEU A 50 -9.15 12.96 -5.24
C LEU A 50 -8.84 12.59 -3.79
N VAL A 51 -9.81 12.69 -2.88
CA VAL A 51 -9.63 12.30 -1.47
C VAL A 51 -9.31 10.81 -1.34
N VAL A 52 -10.05 9.94 -2.04
CA VAL A 52 -9.82 8.48 -2.02
C VAL A 52 -8.44 8.13 -2.58
N GLY A 53 -8.01 8.77 -3.66
CA GLY A 53 -6.69 8.54 -4.26
C GLY A 53 -5.55 9.04 -3.39
N ALA A 54 -5.71 10.21 -2.77
CA ALA A 54 -4.72 10.74 -1.84
C ALA A 54 -4.56 9.81 -0.63
N VAL A 55 -5.67 9.35 -0.04
CA VAL A 55 -5.65 8.39 1.08
C VAL A 55 -4.99 7.08 0.66
N TRP A 56 -5.30 6.56 -0.54
CA TRP A 56 -4.64 5.36 -1.08
C TRP A 56 -3.13 5.54 -1.22
N LEU A 57 -2.70 6.64 -1.85
CA LEU A 57 -1.28 6.91 -2.10
C LEU A 57 -0.50 7.02 -0.78
N ILE A 58 -1.07 7.71 0.22
CA ILE A 58 -0.49 7.82 1.57
C ILE A 58 -0.34 6.44 2.20
N ALA A 59 -1.36 5.57 2.09
CA ALA A 59 -1.31 4.22 2.64
C ALA A 59 -0.23 3.34 1.97
N VAL A 60 -0.08 3.46 0.64
CA VAL A 60 0.98 2.77 -0.11
C VAL A 60 2.37 3.25 0.32
N ILE A 61 2.57 4.57 0.42
CA ILE A 61 3.84 5.16 0.86
C ILE A 61 4.16 4.72 2.28
N ALA A 62 3.20 4.79 3.21
CA ALA A 62 3.40 4.37 4.60
C ALA A 62 3.77 2.88 4.70
N THR A 63 3.15 2.02 3.89
CA THR A 63 3.47 0.59 3.83
C THR A 63 4.88 0.35 3.29
N ALA A 64 5.27 1.08 2.25
CA ALA A 64 6.62 0.99 1.68
C ALA A 64 7.68 1.45 2.70
N VAL A 65 7.44 2.56 3.41
CA VAL A 65 8.32 3.06 4.47
C VAL A 65 8.44 2.04 5.60
N ALA A 66 7.31 1.51 6.09
CA ALA A 66 7.32 0.50 7.15
C ALA A 66 8.11 -0.76 6.74
N SER A 67 7.95 -1.20 5.48
CA SER A 67 8.69 -2.34 4.93
C SER A 67 10.19 -2.04 4.82
N GLY A 68 10.55 -0.82 4.40
CA GLY A 68 11.94 -0.36 4.34
C GLY A 68 12.61 -0.32 5.71
N VAL A 69 11.92 0.22 6.73
CA VAL A 69 12.41 0.26 8.11
C VAL A 69 12.61 -1.16 8.66
N ALA A 70 11.65 -2.06 8.44
CA ALA A 70 11.77 -3.45 8.90
C ALA A 70 12.98 -4.17 8.29
N VAL A 71 13.32 -3.89 7.03
CA VAL A 71 14.51 -4.44 6.37
C VAL A 71 15.79 -3.88 6.99
N LEU A 72 15.85 -2.57 7.23
CA LEU A 72 17.02 -1.93 7.83
C LEU A 72 17.28 -2.41 9.27
N ASP A 73 16.22 -2.55 10.08
CA ASP A 73 16.31 -3.04 11.45
C ASP A 73 16.76 -4.51 11.54
N SER A 74 16.53 -5.30 10.48
CA SER A 74 16.93 -6.72 10.43
C SER A 74 18.41 -6.96 10.08
N VAL A 75 19.13 -5.95 9.56
CA VAL A 75 20.55 -6.07 9.18
C VAL A 75 21.50 -6.10 10.40
N PRO A 76 21.36 -5.21 11.41
CA PRO A 76 22.22 -5.20 12.60
C PRO A 76 22.31 -6.53 13.35
N ASP A 77 21.18 -7.22 13.51
CA ASP A 77 21.12 -8.50 14.24
C ASP A 77 21.76 -9.66 13.48
N ARG A 78 21.86 -9.56 12.15
CA ARG A 78 22.41 -10.62 11.29
C ARG A 78 23.94 -10.60 11.29
N GLU A 79 24.53 -9.41 11.24
CA GLU A 79 25.98 -9.21 11.26
C GLU A 79 26.60 -9.59 12.62
N LEU A 80 25.88 -9.37 13.72
CA LEU A 80 26.34 -9.74 15.06
C LEU A 80 26.20 -11.25 15.36
N ARG A 81 25.31 -11.94 14.63
CA ARG A 81 25.01 -13.36 14.84
C ARG A 81 25.80 -14.30 13.94
N ASP A 82 26.50 -13.79 12.94
CA ASP A 82 27.37 -14.60 12.09
C ASP A 82 28.73 -14.78 12.80
N PRO A 83 29.06 -15.98 13.32
CA PRO A 83 30.37 -16.21 13.91
C PRO A 83 31.44 -16.09 12.81
N PRO A 84 32.66 -15.61 13.14
CA PRO A 84 33.75 -15.50 12.18
C PRO A 84 33.94 -16.85 11.47
N ARG A 85 33.84 -16.85 10.13
CA ARG A 85 34.08 -18.03 9.31
C ARG A 85 35.47 -18.58 9.64
N PRO A 86 35.61 -19.85 10.04
CA PRO A 86 36.94 -20.43 10.19
C PRO A 86 37.67 -20.34 8.85
N PRO A 87 38.98 -20.03 8.86
CA PRO A 87 39.77 -19.98 7.64
C PRO A 87 39.69 -21.34 6.94
N ASP A 88 39.32 -21.34 5.66
CA ASP A 88 39.24 -22.54 4.83
C ASP A 88 40.66 -23.05 4.57
N ASP A 89 41.05 -24.01 5.38
CA ASP A 89 42.37 -24.65 5.44
C ASP A 89 42.54 -25.77 4.40
N ARG A 90 41.79 -25.70 3.29
CA ARG A 90 41.94 -26.59 2.13
C ARG A 90 42.98 -26.04 1.14
N VAL A 91 44.26 -26.11 1.48
CA VAL A 91 45.39 -26.08 0.51
C VAL A 91 46.49 -27.03 0.96
#